data_AF-A0A351MN28-F1
#
_entry.id   AF-A0A351MN28-F1
#
_cell.length_a   1.000
_cell.length_b   1.000
_cell.length_c   1.000
_cell.angle_alpha   90.00
_cell.angle_beta   90.00
_cell.angle_gamma   90.00
#
_symmetry.space_group_name_H-M   'P 1'
#
loop_
_entity.id
_entity.type
_entity.pdbx_description
1 polymer ?
#
loop_
_entity_poly.entity_id
_entity_poly.type
_entity_poly.pdbx_seq_one_letter_code
_entity_poly.pdbx_strand_id
1 'polypeptide(L)'
;MIYRTRPAMNTVFRVSLPDSAPHDWLLAADEALLEAERADRLLSRFRPHSDIGRINAAAGRHLVPVSGETLALLAEIVELAALTDGAFDPPVGPLMGLWRAAAAADPPAPPPA
;
A
#
# COMPACT_ATOMS: atom_id res chain seq x y z
N MET A 1 -1.45 12.77 -27.71
CA MET A 1 -0.88 12.51 -26.38
C MET A 1 -0.39 11.07 -26.32
N ILE A 2 0.76 10.84 -25.67
CA ILE A 2 1.30 9.50 -25.41
C ILE A 2 0.96 9.10 -23.97
N TYR A 3 0.52 7.86 -23.76
CA TYR A 3 0.31 7.28 -22.43
C TYR A 3 1.22 6.08 -22.22
N ARG A 4 1.77 5.97 -21.01
CA ARG A 4 2.44 4.77 -20.49
C ARG A 4 1.72 4.33 -19.23
N THR A 5 1.45 3.03 -19.11
CA THR A 5 0.72 2.47 -17.98
C THR A 5 1.38 1.20 -17.45
N ARG A 6 1.25 0.97 -16.14
CA ARG A 6 1.59 -0.30 -15.48
C ARG A 6 0.59 -0.63 -14.37
N PRO A 7 0.14 -1.88 -14.26
CA PRO A 7 -0.59 -2.34 -13.09
C PRO A 7 0.38 -2.56 -11.92
N ALA A 8 0.12 -1.90 -10.79
CA ALA A 8 0.88 -2.08 -9.54
C ALA A 8 0.01 -1.68 -8.35
N MET A 9 0.29 -2.23 -7.16
CA MET A 9 -0.44 -1.89 -5.92
C MET A 9 -1.97 -2.06 -6.05
N ASN A 10 -2.41 -3.05 -6.83
CA ASN A 10 -3.82 -3.30 -7.17
C ASN A 10 -4.55 -2.09 -7.81
N THR A 11 -3.82 -1.25 -8.55
CA THR A 11 -4.33 -0.12 -9.33
C THR A 11 -3.55 0.01 -10.65
N VAL A 12 -3.88 1.01 -11.46
CA VAL A 12 -3.16 1.32 -12.71
C VAL A 12 -2.46 2.66 -12.55
N PHE A 13 -1.14 2.64 -12.61
CA PHE A 13 -0.32 3.85 -12.70
C PHE A 13 -0.23 4.29 -14.14
N ARG A 14 -0.33 5.60 -14.39
CA ARG A 14 -0.27 6.19 -15.72
C ARG A 14 0.62 7.43 -15.73
N VAL A 15 1.55 7.47 -16.68
CA VAL A 15 2.29 8.67 -17.05
C VAL A 15 1.77 9.16 -18.40
N SER A 16 1.50 10.46 -18.49
CA SER A 16 0.97 11.13 -19.68
C SER A 16 2.02 12.09 -20.22
N LEU A 17 2.32 12.00 -21.51
CA LEU A 17 3.34 12.78 -22.19
C LEU A 17 2.77 13.43 -23.46
N PRO A 18 3.28 14.61 -23.88
CA PRO A 18 2.92 15.18 -25.18
C PRO A 18 3.39 14.28 -26.33
N ASP A 19 2.77 14.38 -27.51
CA ASP A 19 3.20 13.61 -28.70
C ASP A 19 4.61 13.98 -29.17
N SER A 20 5.04 15.20 -28.84
CA SER A 20 6.37 15.72 -29.10
C SER A 20 7.39 15.36 -28.01
N ALA A 21 7.04 14.48 -27.06
CA ALA A 21 7.94 14.10 -25.99
C ALA A 21 9.25 13.52 -26.55
N PRO A 22 10.42 14.04 -26.12
CA PRO A 22 11.69 13.48 -26.55
C PRO A 22 11.88 12.06 -25.98
N HIS A 23 12.79 11.30 -26.59
CA HIS A 23 12.96 9.87 -26.30
C HIS A 23 13.37 9.61 -24.83
N ASP A 24 14.20 10.45 -24.24
CA ASP A 24 14.61 10.36 -22.83
C ASP A 24 13.42 10.48 -21.86
N TRP A 25 12.38 11.26 -22.19
CA TRP A 25 11.17 11.33 -21.38
C TRP A 25 10.36 10.05 -21.41
N LEU A 26 10.36 9.34 -22.54
CA LEU A 26 9.72 8.04 -22.65
C LEU A 26 10.41 7.01 -21.75
N LEU A 27 11.74 7.04 -21.70
CA LEU A 27 12.53 6.20 -20.79
C LEU A 27 12.25 6.53 -19.33
N ALA A 28 12.27 7.81 -18.96
CA ALA A 28 11.96 8.25 -17.60
C ALA A 28 10.53 7.89 -17.16
N ALA A 29 9.56 7.93 -18.08
CA ALA A 29 8.20 7.49 -17.81
C ALA A 29 8.11 5.98 -17.54
N ASP A 30 8.85 5.16 -18.29
CA ASP A 30 8.92 3.73 -18.03
C ASP A 30 9.64 3.43 -16.70
N GLU A 31 10.71 4.15 -16.37
CA GLU A 31 11.42 4.05 -15.07
C GLU A 31 10.51 4.40 -13.89
N ALA A 32 9.76 5.51 -13.98
CA ALA A 32 8.81 5.90 -12.94
C ALA A 32 7.71 4.85 -12.70
N LEU A 33 7.29 4.16 -13.75
CA LEU A 33 6.30 3.08 -13.64
C LEU A 33 6.91 1.80 -13.05
N LEU A 34 8.16 1.48 -13.37
CA LEU A 34 8.90 0.38 -12.75
C LEU A 34 9.11 0.62 -11.24
N GLU A 35 9.25 1.88 -10.84
CA GLU A 35 9.37 2.26 -9.44
C GLU A 35 8.08 1.94 -8.65
N ALA A 36 6.90 2.14 -9.23
CA ALA A 36 5.64 1.72 -8.60
C ALA A 36 5.58 0.19 -8.37
N GLU A 37 6.12 -0.61 -9.29
CA GLU A 37 6.22 -2.06 -9.10
C GLU A 37 7.24 -2.43 -8.03
N ARG A 38 8.37 -1.69 -7.93
CA ARG A 38 9.36 -1.88 -6.86
C ARG A 38 8.76 -1.57 -5.50
N ALA A 39 8.06 -0.44 -5.39
CA ALA A 39 7.34 -0.05 -4.17
C ALA A 39 6.29 -1.11 -3.77
N ASP A 40 5.53 -1.65 -4.73
CA ASP A 40 4.57 -2.73 -4.46
C ASP A 40 5.25 -4.01 -3.93
N ARG A 41 6.43 -4.36 -4.45
CA ARG A 41 7.21 -5.50 -3.92
C ARG A 41 7.70 -5.25 -2.49
N LEU A 42 8.07 -4.01 -2.17
CA LEU A 42 8.67 -3.64 -0.88
C LEU A 42 7.63 -3.39 0.22
N LEU A 43 6.50 -2.75 -0.12
CA LEU A 43 5.57 -2.18 0.86
C LEU A 43 4.22 -2.90 0.92
N SER A 44 3.92 -3.82 0.00
CA SER A 44 2.60 -4.44 -0.06
C SER A 44 2.31 -5.32 1.14
N ARG A 45 1.26 -5.01 1.91
CA ARG A 45 0.75 -5.87 2.99
C ARG A 45 0.24 -7.23 2.53
N PHE A 46 0.01 -7.41 1.23
CA PHE A 46 -0.51 -8.65 0.63
C PHE A 46 0.61 -9.59 0.17
N ARG A 47 1.85 -9.11 0.09
CA ARG A 47 3.00 -9.93 -0.30
C ARG A 47 3.75 -10.42 0.94
N PRO A 48 3.87 -11.73 1.17
CA PRO A 48 4.55 -12.25 2.37
C PRO A 48 6.03 -11.86 2.48
N HIS A 49 6.68 -11.61 1.35
CA HIS A 49 8.11 -11.27 1.29
C HIS A 49 8.41 -9.77 1.33
N SER A 50 7.38 -8.92 1.29
CA SER A 50 7.56 -7.47 1.44
C SER A 50 7.98 -7.13 2.87
N ASP A 51 8.53 -5.94 3.09
CA ASP A 51 8.89 -5.50 4.45
C ASP A 51 7.66 -5.44 5.36
N ILE A 52 6.56 -4.86 4.87
CA ILE A 52 5.30 -4.78 5.61
C ILE A 52 4.69 -6.16 5.86
N GLY A 53 4.76 -7.05 4.87
CA GLY A 53 4.29 -8.43 5.00
C GLY A 53 5.06 -9.20 6.07
N ARG A 54 6.39 -9.05 6.10
CA ARG A 54 7.24 -9.66 7.13
C ARG A 54 7.02 -9.06 8.51
N ILE A 55 6.86 -7.73 8.62
CA ILE A 55 6.49 -7.06 9.88
C ILE A 55 5.17 -7.60 10.41
N ASN A 56 4.13 -7.63 9.57
CA ASN A 56 2.81 -8.14 9.96
C ASN A 56 2.89 -9.61 10.38
N ALA A 57 3.64 -10.42 9.63
CA ALA A 57 3.85 -11.81 9.97
C ALA A 57 4.46 -11.91 11.36
N ALA A 58 5.52 -11.16 11.68
CA ALA A 58 6.25 -11.21 12.96
C ALA A 58 5.63 -10.40 14.12
N ALA A 59 4.44 -9.81 13.92
CA ALA A 59 3.81 -8.92 14.89
C ALA A 59 3.77 -9.54 16.31
N GLY A 60 4.31 -8.80 17.29
CA GLY A 60 4.39 -9.21 18.69
C GLY A 60 5.38 -10.33 19.00
N ARG A 61 6.19 -10.80 18.04
CA ARG A 61 7.11 -11.95 18.23
C ARG A 61 8.58 -11.60 18.20
N HIS A 62 9.05 -10.87 17.19
CA HIS A 62 10.45 -10.47 17.07
C HIS A 62 10.61 -9.28 16.11
N LEU A 63 11.79 -8.64 16.18
CA LEU A 63 12.16 -7.54 15.29
C LEU A 63 12.42 -8.06 13.86
N VAL A 64 12.05 -7.27 12.86
CA VAL A 64 12.23 -7.60 11.43
C VAL A 64 13.19 -6.58 10.80
N PRO A 65 14.32 -7.02 10.22
CA PRO A 65 15.15 -6.15 9.41
C PRO A 65 14.41 -5.72 8.14
N VAL A 66 14.34 -4.41 7.92
CA VAL A 66 13.69 -3.78 6.77
C VAL A 66 14.69 -2.89 6.02
N SER A 67 14.33 -2.46 4.82
CA SER A 67 15.12 -1.48 4.09
C SER A 67 15.15 -0.12 4.82
N GLY A 68 16.17 0.70 4.58
CA GLY A 68 16.25 2.05 5.14
C GLY A 68 15.11 2.95 4.67
N GLU A 69 14.65 2.77 3.44
CA GLU A 69 13.49 3.49 2.89
C GLU A 69 12.20 3.13 3.63
N THR A 70 11.95 1.84 3.88
CA THR A 70 10.78 1.41 4.67
C THR A 70 10.85 1.98 6.08
N LEU A 71 12.03 2.00 6.70
CA LEU A 71 12.19 2.55 8.04
C LEU A 71 11.88 4.06 8.08
N ALA A 72 12.39 4.82 7.11
CA ALA A 72 12.12 6.25 6.99
C ALA A 72 10.62 6.51 6.79
N LEU A 73 9.97 5.76 5.90
CA LEU A 73 8.53 5.87 5.67
C LEU A 73 7.73 5.55 6.95
N LEU A 74 8.10 4.51 7.70
CA LEU A 74 7.42 4.15 8.94
C LEU A 74 7.57 5.24 10.01
N ALA A 75 8.72 5.92 10.06
CA ALA A 75 8.91 7.05 10.98
C ALA A 75 7.95 8.21 10.64
N GLU A 76 7.85 8.59 9.37
CA GLU A 76 6.90 9.62 8.91
C GLU A 76 5.44 9.23 9.19
N ILE A 77 5.11 7.95 9.01
CA ILE A 77 3.78 7.42 9.29
C ILE A 77 3.41 7.55 10.78
N VAL A 78 4.36 7.32 11.69
CA VAL A 78 4.15 7.47 13.14
C VAL A 78 3.92 8.94 13.49
N GLU A 79 4.70 9.84 12.92
CA GLU A 79 4.51 11.29 13.09
C GLU A 79 3.13 11.74 12.57
N LEU A 80 2.75 11.28 11.38
CA LEU A 80 1.45 11.59 10.79
C LEU A 80 0.29 11.07 11.64
N ALA A 81 0.38 9.85 12.18
CA ALA A 81 -0.65 9.30 13.06
C ALA A 81 -0.85 10.19 14.30
N ALA A 82 0.25 10.65 14.92
CA ALA A 82 0.20 11.56 16.05
C ALA A 82 -0.42 12.93 15.70
N LEU A 83 -0.09 13.48 14.54
CA LEU A 83 -0.65 14.76 14.06
C LEU A 83 -2.16 14.71 13.82
N THR A 84 -2.71 13.51 13.59
CA THR A 84 -4.14 13.32 13.30
C THR A 84 -4.96 12.89 14.52
N ASP A 85 -4.35 12.83 15.71
CA ASP A 85 -4.99 12.34 16.94
C ASP A 85 -5.66 10.96 16.74
N GLY A 86 -4.99 10.08 16.00
CA GLY A 86 -5.48 8.73 15.70
C GLY A 86 -6.53 8.62 14.60
N ALA A 87 -6.91 9.70 13.92
CA ALA A 87 -7.78 9.61 12.74
C ALA A 87 -7.11 8.86 11.57
N PHE A 88 -5.78 8.95 11.47
CA PHE A 88 -4.96 8.06 10.65
C PHE A 88 -4.29 7.01 11.54
N ASP A 89 -4.76 5.76 11.44
CA ASP A 89 -4.28 4.63 12.24
C ASP A 89 -3.75 3.49 11.33
N PRO A 90 -2.45 3.47 11.01
CA PRO A 90 -1.84 2.43 10.17
C PRO A 90 -2.08 0.98 10.63
N PRO A 91 -2.02 0.63 11.94
CA PRO A 91 -2.29 -0.73 12.41
C PRO A 91 -3.78 -1.12 12.48
N VAL A 92 -4.71 -0.40 11.84
CA VAL A 92 -6.17 -0.70 11.81
C VAL A 92 -6.53 -2.05 11.14
N GLY A 93 -5.56 -2.77 10.59
CA GLY A 93 -5.73 -4.03 9.85
C GLY A 93 -6.61 -5.10 10.53
N PRO A 94 -6.40 -5.44 11.81
CA PRO A 94 -7.24 -6.41 12.53
C PRO A 94 -8.70 -5.98 12.64
N LEU A 95 -8.96 -4.71 12.95
CA LEU A 95 -10.32 -4.15 13.03
C LEU A 95 -11.03 -4.26 11.67
N MET A 96 -10.33 -3.93 10.58
CA MET A 96 -10.84 -4.11 9.23
C MET A 96 -11.13 -5.58 8.88
N GLY A 97 -10.41 -6.52 9.50
CA GLY A 97 -10.70 -7.96 9.39
C GLY A 97 -12.07 -8.32 9.97
N LEU A 98 -12.39 -7.80 11.16
CA LEU A 98 -13.69 -8.00 11.82
C LEU A 98 -14.84 -7.45 10.97
N TRP A 99 -14.70 -6.23 10.45
CA TRP A 99 -15.72 -5.63 9.58
C TRP A 99 -15.97 -6.42 8.30
N ARG A 100 -14.91 -6.93 7.65
CA ARG A 100 -15.07 -7.80 6.47
C ARG A 100 -15.78 -9.11 6.81
N ALA A 101 -15.47 -9.71 7.95
CA ALA A 101 -16.13 -10.94 8.39
C ALA A 101 -17.62 -10.70 8.69
N ALA A 102 -17.96 -9.59 9.35
CA ALA A 102 -19.34 -9.21 9.62
C ALA A 102 -20.14 -8.95 8.32
N ALA A 103 -19.54 -8.28 7.35
CA ALA A 103 -20.18 -8.01 6.05
C ALA A 103 -20.41 -9.27 5.20
N ALA A 104 -19.62 -10.33 5.42
CA ALA A 104 -19.76 -11.61 4.72
C ALA A 104 -20.73 -12.59 5.42
N ALA A 105 -21.12 -12.30 6.68
CA ALA A 105 -22.09 -13.10 7.41
C ALA A 105 -23.52 -12.78 6.95
N ASP A 106 -24.42 -13.76 7.02
CA ASP A 106 -25.84 -13.50 6.84
C ASP A 106 -26.33 -12.49 7.89
N PRO A 107 -27.20 -11.54 7.52
CA PRO A 107 -27.76 -10.61 8.49
C PRO A 107 -28.48 -11.41 9.58
N PRO A 108 -28.35 -11.00 10.85
CA PRO A 108 -29.08 -11.66 11.93
C PRO A 108 -30.58 -11.60 11.62
N ALA A 109 -31.31 -12.65 11.98
CA ALA A 109 -32.75 -12.65 11.87
C ALA A 109 -33.32 -11.38 12.54
N PRO A 110 -34.33 -10.72 11.94
CA PRO A 110 -34.91 -9.54 12.54
C PRO A 110 -35.40 -9.86 13.96
N PRO A 111 -35.31 -8.92 14.91
CA PRO A 111 -35.79 -9.14 16.26
C PRO A 111 -37.29 -9.52 16.23
N PRO A 112 -37.74 -10.36 17.19
CA PRO A 112 -39.16 -10.70 17.30
C PRO A 112 -39.99 -9.43 17.49
N ALA A 113 -41.21 -9.43 16.92
CA ALA A 113 -42.17 -8.34 17.00
C ALA A 113 -42.66 -8.09 18.43
#